data_AF-D8PYT3-F1
#
_entry.id   AF-D8PYT3-F1
#
_cell.length_a   1.000
_cell.length_b   1.000
_cell.length_c   1.000
_cell.angle_alpha   90.00
_cell.angle_beta   90.00
_cell.angle_gamma   90.00
#
_symmetry.space_group_name_H-M   'P 1'
#
loop_
_entity.id
_entity.type
_entity.pdbx_description
1 polymer ?
#
loop_
_entity_poly.entity_id
_entity_poly.type
_entity_poly.pdbx_seq_one_letter_code
_entity_poly.pdbx_strand_id
1 'polypeptide(L)'
;MPALIRSEASTSPCNEFRSFRLSFEAKENARKYGKDSGLFIQWFCALVQPCAEWLLHPRNFKFSDNEVREVLVFSQEWLALLDFSKEFALRTEEQREVLYGYKCDIPAALGGYWGAFHAAWELCPERRVKDSPYNFSKLDIRALGYVRKWFNDAGLPLSDMCQMFEDLPSEVIQERYQYLFDTKGRKNEPDTRRYWSIFLAGLARCLVRESLNMSGHKPYERQERFRVFVPIARERLSWLECIKDPVTFGGAMALKEPATFHNGSPSDREAYIVRNMLAICSYVLTDLCMAESSAEQAIYSLRKPEARRWMLASSANGNCRAAARKTRPVGARAFDSCF
;
A
#
# COMPACT_ATOMS: atom_id res chain seq x y z
N MET A 1 -6.20 -43.46 -15.62
CA MET A 1 -7.48 -42.73 -15.74
C MET A 1 -7.49 -41.59 -14.74
N PRO A 2 -7.26 -40.32 -15.14
CA PRO A 2 -7.44 -39.20 -14.24
C PRO A 2 -8.91 -38.74 -14.27
N ALA A 3 -9.49 -38.62 -13.08
CA ALA A 3 -10.84 -38.14 -12.88
C ALA A 3 -10.94 -36.66 -13.31
N LEU A 4 -11.88 -36.39 -14.21
CA LEU A 4 -12.34 -35.05 -14.57
C LEU A 4 -12.94 -34.38 -13.32
N ILE A 5 -12.17 -33.52 -12.66
CA ILE A 5 -12.71 -32.56 -11.70
C ILE A 5 -13.53 -31.57 -12.51
N ARG A 6 -14.86 -31.65 -12.38
CA ARG A 6 -15.78 -30.68 -12.94
C ARG A 6 -15.46 -29.32 -12.32
N SER A 7 -14.98 -28.41 -13.15
CA SER A 7 -14.86 -26.99 -12.84
C SER A 7 -16.26 -26.42 -12.63
N GLU A 8 -16.71 -26.32 -11.38
CA GLU A 8 -17.81 -25.42 -11.05
C GLU A 8 -17.37 -24.01 -11.41
N ALA A 9 -18.05 -23.42 -12.38
CA ALA A 9 -17.86 -22.03 -12.78
C ALA A 9 -18.25 -21.14 -11.58
N SER A 10 -17.25 -20.79 -10.77
CA SER A 10 -17.37 -19.75 -9.76
C SER A 10 -17.61 -18.45 -10.51
N THR A 11 -18.87 -18.03 -10.56
CA THR A 11 -19.25 -16.70 -11.04
C THR A 11 -18.76 -15.71 -10.01
N SER A 12 -17.69 -14.98 -10.35
CA SER A 12 -17.22 -13.91 -9.49
C SER A 12 -18.32 -12.85 -9.36
N PRO A 13 -18.66 -12.40 -8.13
CA PRO A 13 -19.65 -11.36 -7.89
C PRO A 13 -19.26 -10.01 -8.54
N CYS A 14 -18.01 -9.83 -8.98
CA CYS A 14 -17.53 -8.58 -9.59
C CYS A 14 -17.94 -8.39 -11.06
N ASN A 15 -18.45 -9.40 -11.76
CA ASN A 15 -18.63 -9.35 -13.23
C ASN A 15 -20.04 -8.96 -13.74
N GLU A 16 -21.03 -8.72 -12.88
CA GLU A 16 -22.42 -8.42 -13.30
C GLU A 16 -22.76 -6.91 -13.46
N PHE A 17 -21.77 -6.00 -13.41
CA PHE A 17 -22.04 -4.56 -13.41
C PHE A 17 -22.12 -3.96 -14.84
N ARG A 18 -23.27 -4.06 -15.53
CA ARG A 18 -23.59 -3.24 -16.71
C ARG A 18 -25.02 -2.68 -16.66
N SER A 19 -25.12 -1.34 -16.75
CA SER A 19 -26.30 -0.47 -16.63
C SER A 19 -26.76 -0.19 -15.18
N PHE A 20 -26.35 0.97 -14.64
CA PHE A 20 -26.71 1.43 -13.29
C PHE A 20 -28.07 2.13 -13.30
N ARG A 21 -29.15 1.36 -13.24
CA ARG A 21 -30.38 1.89 -12.62
C ARG A 21 -30.22 1.80 -11.11
N LEU A 22 -30.45 2.89 -10.39
CA LEU A 22 -30.54 2.84 -8.93
C LEU A 22 -31.55 1.75 -8.55
N SER A 23 -31.17 0.84 -7.64
CA SER A 23 -32.11 -0.15 -7.10
C SER A 23 -33.28 0.56 -6.41
N PHE A 24 -34.36 -0.18 -6.13
CA PHE A 24 -35.49 0.41 -5.41
C PHE A 24 -35.05 0.96 -4.04
N GLU A 25 -34.24 0.18 -3.32
CA GLU A 25 -33.64 0.51 -2.04
C GLU A 25 -32.75 1.75 -2.14
N ALA A 26 -31.97 1.88 -3.22
CA ALA A 26 -31.14 3.06 -3.44
C ALA A 26 -31.96 4.33 -3.68
N LYS A 27 -33.09 4.23 -4.39
CA LYS A 27 -34.02 5.35 -4.57
C LYS A 27 -34.69 5.73 -3.26
N GLU A 28 -35.04 4.74 -2.44
CA GLU A 28 -35.62 4.96 -1.11
C GLU A 28 -34.60 5.61 -0.16
N ASN A 29 -33.37 5.10 -0.12
CA ASN A 29 -32.27 5.69 0.64
C ASN A 29 -31.93 7.11 0.16
N ALA A 30 -31.96 7.37 -1.14
CA ALA A 30 -31.78 8.71 -1.69
C ALA A 30 -32.90 9.68 -1.26
N ARG A 31 -34.15 9.20 -1.14
CA ARG A 31 -35.26 10.00 -0.61
C ARG A 31 -35.10 10.25 0.89
N LYS A 32 -34.72 9.24 1.67
CA LYS A 32 -34.62 9.29 3.14
C LYS A 32 -33.42 10.09 3.63
N TYR A 33 -32.25 9.92 2.99
CA TYR A 33 -30.98 10.47 3.46
C TYR A 33 -30.41 11.56 2.53
N GLY A 34 -31.04 11.79 1.39
CA GLY A 34 -30.55 12.66 0.32
C GLY A 34 -29.78 11.88 -0.74
N LYS A 35 -29.70 12.47 -1.95
CA LYS A 35 -29.13 11.83 -3.15
C LYS A 35 -27.74 11.22 -2.92
N ASP A 36 -26.85 11.97 -2.30
CA ASP A 36 -25.44 11.55 -2.12
C ASP A 36 -25.32 10.40 -1.11
N SER A 37 -26.08 10.43 -0.02
CA SER A 37 -26.12 9.33 0.95
C SER A 37 -26.77 8.07 0.37
N GLY A 38 -27.80 8.22 -0.46
CA GLY A 38 -28.39 7.09 -1.18
C GLY A 38 -27.41 6.42 -2.15
N LEU A 39 -26.62 7.23 -2.87
CA LEU A 39 -25.54 6.74 -3.74
C LEU A 39 -24.45 6.03 -2.95
N PHE A 40 -24.03 6.58 -1.81
CA PHE A 40 -23.05 5.96 -0.92
C PHE A 40 -23.52 4.58 -0.43
N ILE A 41 -24.75 4.50 0.09
CA ILE A 41 -25.30 3.23 0.59
C ILE A 41 -25.41 2.21 -0.55
N GLN A 42 -25.86 2.62 -1.73
CA GLN A 42 -25.93 1.71 -2.87
C GLN A 42 -24.55 1.22 -3.30
N TRP A 43 -23.56 2.11 -3.40
CA TRP A 43 -22.19 1.73 -3.74
C TRP A 43 -21.66 0.73 -2.71
N PHE A 44 -21.87 1.01 -1.43
CA PHE A 44 -21.46 0.13 -0.35
C PHE A 44 -22.12 -1.25 -0.44
N CYS A 45 -23.44 -1.33 -0.52
CA CYS A 45 -24.18 -2.59 -0.55
C CYS A 45 -23.97 -3.38 -1.83
N ALA A 46 -23.83 -2.71 -2.98
CA ALA A 46 -23.72 -3.39 -4.27
C ALA A 46 -22.29 -3.88 -4.55
N LEU A 47 -21.26 -3.12 -4.15
CA LEU A 47 -19.87 -3.44 -4.50
C LEU A 47 -19.06 -3.86 -3.28
N VAL A 48 -19.11 -3.09 -2.19
CA VAL A 48 -18.17 -3.26 -1.08
C VAL A 48 -18.55 -4.43 -0.20
N GLN A 49 -19.81 -4.51 0.24
CA GLN A 49 -20.27 -5.52 1.18
C GLN A 49 -20.09 -6.96 0.64
N PRO A 50 -20.51 -7.31 -0.60
CA PRO A 50 -20.34 -8.68 -1.10
C PRO A 50 -18.87 -9.09 -1.21
N CYS A 51 -18.00 -8.16 -1.63
CA CYS A 51 -16.57 -8.40 -1.72
C CYS A 51 -15.91 -8.55 -0.34
N ALA A 52 -16.33 -7.72 0.63
CA ALA A 52 -15.85 -7.80 2.00
C ALA A 52 -16.25 -9.12 2.66
N GLU A 53 -17.50 -9.56 2.50
CA GLU A 53 -17.99 -10.85 2.99
C GLU A 53 -17.19 -12.02 2.38
N TRP A 54 -16.90 -11.95 1.07
CA TRP A 54 -16.06 -12.94 0.39
C TRP A 54 -14.63 -12.98 0.95
N LEU A 55 -14.00 -11.82 1.16
CA LEU A 55 -12.65 -11.74 1.73
C LEU A 55 -12.59 -12.17 3.21
N LEU A 56 -13.65 -11.93 4.00
CA LEU A 56 -13.76 -12.30 5.41
C LEU A 56 -14.04 -13.80 5.62
N HIS A 57 -14.50 -14.51 4.59
CA HIS A 57 -14.76 -15.95 4.63
C HIS A 57 -13.90 -16.74 3.62
N PRO A 58 -12.56 -16.70 3.75
CA PRO A 58 -11.64 -17.21 2.74
C PRO A 58 -11.54 -18.73 2.81
N ARG A 59 -12.52 -19.46 2.27
CA ARG A 59 -12.50 -20.92 2.40
C ARG A 59 -11.57 -21.65 1.44
N ASN A 60 -11.07 -21.03 0.35
CA ASN A 60 -10.04 -21.58 -0.54
C ASN A 60 -9.68 -20.54 -1.63
N PHE A 61 -8.72 -19.65 -1.39
CA PHE A 61 -8.25 -18.75 -2.44
C PHE A 61 -7.64 -19.57 -3.59
N LYS A 62 -8.12 -19.35 -4.82
CA LYS A 62 -7.62 -20.06 -6.01
C LYS A 62 -6.51 -19.26 -6.72
N PHE A 63 -6.29 -18.02 -6.31
CA PHE A 63 -5.24 -17.10 -6.78
C PHE A 63 -5.10 -17.06 -8.30
N SER A 64 -6.23 -17.08 -9.01
CA SER A 64 -6.23 -16.90 -10.46
C SER A 64 -5.94 -15.43 -10.83
N ASP A 65 -5.43 -15.19 -12.03
CA ASP A 65 -5.18 -13.83 -12.54
C ASP A 65 -6.40 -12.90 -12.46
N ASN A 66 -7.60 -13.47 -12.67
CA ASN A 66 -8.86 -12.75 -12.56
C ASN A 66 -9.21 -12.43 -11.11
N GLU A 67 -9.05 -13.37 -10.19
CA GLU A 67 -9.33 -13.18 -8.76
C GLU A 67 -8.44 -12.09 -8.17
N VAL A 68 -7.14 -12.11 -8.48
CA VAL A 68 -6.24 -11.05 -7.98
C VAL A 68 -6.59 -9.68 -8.59
N ARG A 69 -6.99 -9.64 -9.87
CA ARG A 69 -7.47 -8.41 -10.51
C ARG A 69 -8.71 -7.87 -9.82
N GLU A 70 -9.65 -8.73 -9.45
CA GLU A 70 -10.87 -8.36 -8.74
C GLU A 70 -10.57 -7.80 -7.35
N VAL A 71 -9.64 -8.40 -6.61
CA VAL A 71 -9.18 -7.86 -5.32
C VAL A 71 -8.52 -6.48 -5.47
N LEU A 72 -7.76 -6.27 -6.54
CA LEU A 72 -7.16 -4.96 -6.84
C LEU A 72 -8.22 -3.90 -7.19
N VAL A 73 -9.23 -4.27 -7.98
CA VAL A 73 -10.37 -3.39 -8.28
C VAL A 73 -11.13 -3.07 -7.00
N PHE A 74 -11.43 -4.07 -6.17
CA PHE A 74 -12.08 -3.86 -4.87
C PHE A 74 -11.26 -2.93 -3.96
N SER A 75 -9.93 -3.09 -3.93
CA SER A 75 -9.04 -2.19 -3.17
C SER A 75 -9.14 -0.73 -3.66
N GLN A 76 -9.27 -0.52 -4.97
CA GLN A 76 -9.47 0.80 -5.58
C GLN A 76 -10.84 1.39 -5.22
N GLU A 77 -11.91 0.60 -5.36
CA GLU A 77 -13.28 1.01 -5.02
C GLU A 77 -13.40 1.39 -3.54
N TRP A 78 -12.79 0.59 -2.66
CA TRP A 78 -12.74 0.88 -1.23
C TRP A 78 -12.02 2.20 -0.92
N LEU A 79 -10.89 2.47 -1.57
CA LEU A 79 -10.20 3.75 -1.42
C LEU A 79 -11.04 4.93 -1.90
N ALA A 80 -11.72 4.77 -3.03
CA ALA A 80 -12.61 5.79 -3.58
C ALA A 80 -13.81 6.05 -2.67
N LEU A 81 -14.37 5.00 -2.05
CA LEU A 81 -15.44 5.12 -1.05
C LEU A 81 -14.95 5.86 0.21
N LEU A 82 -13.75 5.56 0.71
CA LEU A 82 -13.16 6.26 1.85
C LEU A 82 -12.96 7.74 1.56
N ASP A 83 -12.47 8.09 0.38
CA ASP A 83 -12.31 9.50 -0.01
C ASP A 83 -13.67 10.19 -0.19
N PHE A 84 -14.64 9.52 -0.81
CA PHE A 84 -16.02 10.01 -0.89
C PHE A 84 -16.60 10.28 0.50
N SER A 85 -16.42 9.37 1.46
CA SER A 85 -16.93 9.53 2.84
C SER A 85 -16.36 10.73 3.61
N LYS A 86 -15.15 11.21 3.24
CA LYS A 86 -14.55 12.41 3.82
C LYS A 86 -15.15 13.68 3.21
N GLU A 87 -15.47 13.65 1.92
CA GLU A 87 -16.05 14.78 1.19
C GLU A 87 -17.52 14.97 1.55
N PHE A 88 -18.26 13.87 1.70
CA PHE A 88 -19.66 13.86 2.07
C PHE A 88 -19.76 13.49 3.54
N ALA A 89 -19.87 14.50 4.41
CA ALA A 89 -20.09 14.29 5.84
C ALA A 89 -21.25 13.31 6.03
N LEU A 90 -20.93 12.07 6.39
CA LEU A 90 -21.91 11.04 6.70
C LEU A 90 -22.88 11.64 7.72
N ARG A 91 -24.14 11.79 7.30
CA ARG A 91 -25.09 12.67 7.99
C ARG A 91 -25.68 12.01 9.23
N THR A 92 -25.70 10.68 9.25
CA THR A 92 -26.26 9.90 10.35
C THR A 92 -25.16 9.13 11.08
N GLU A 93 -25.39 8.89 12.38
CA GLU A 93 -24.49 8.06 13.20
C GLU A 93 -24.41 6.63 12.65
N GLU A 94 -25.55 6.07 12.26
CA GLU A 94 -25.65 4.74 11.63
C GLU A 94 -24.71 4.59 10.41
N GLN A 95 -24.64 5.60 9.52
CA GLN A 95 -23.74 5.58 8.37
C GLN A 95 -22.27 5.60 8.79
N ARG A 96 -21.96 6.35 9.85
CA ARG A 96 -20.62 6.42 10.42
C ARG A 96 -20.24 5.09 11.03
N GLU A 97 -21.09 4.51 11.87
CA GLU A 97 -20.87 3.22 12.52
C GLU A 97 -20.63 2.09 11.51
N VAL A 98 -21.47 2.00 10.47
CA VAL A 98 -21.27 1.03 9.39
C VAL A 98 -19.91 1.23 8.75
N LEU A 99 -19.57 2.45 8.31
CA LEU A 99 -18.26 2.67 7.68
C LEU A 99 -17.09 2.41 8.66
N TYR A 100 -17.24 2.75 9.94
CA TYR A 100 -16.21 2.53 10.96
C TYR A 100 -15.93 1.06 11.22
N GLY A 101 -16.96 0.19 11.23
CA GLY A 101 -16.74 -1.26 11.33
C GLY A 101 -15.85 -1.77 10.19
N TYR A 102 -16.20 -1.41 8.96
CA TYR A 102 -15.47 -1.85 7.77
C TYR A 102 -14.10 -1.19 7.59
N LYS A 103 -13.83 -0.04 8.23
CA LYS A 103 -12.49 0.60 8.23
C LYS A 103 -11.39 -0.29 8.80
N CYS A 104 -11.73 -1.19 9.73
CA CYS A 104 -10.78 -2.14 10.30
C CYS A 104 -10.87 -3.50 9.59
N ASP A 105 -12.09 -3.97 9.33
CA ASP A 105 -12.31 -5.32 8.81
C ASP A 105 -11.81 -5.51 7.38
N ILE A 106 -12.02 -4.52 6.50
CA ILE A 106 -11.60 -4.64 5.09
C ILE A 106 -10.07 -4.69 4.97
N PRO A 107 -9.29 -3.79 5.59
CA PRO A 107 -7.84 -3.93 5.57
C PRO A 107 -7.34 -5.24 6.19
N ALA A 108 -7.95 -5.73 7.27
CA ALA A 108 -7.62 -7.03 7.84
C ALA A 108 -7.87 -8.18 6.84
N ALA A 109 -9.02 -8.18 6.17
CA ALA A 109 -9.37 -9.20 5.18
C ALA A 109 -8.45 -9.14 3.95
N LEU A 110 -8.19 -7.94 3.42
CA LEU A 110 -7.23 -7.72 2.33
C LEU A 110 -5.83 -8.17 2.72
N GLY A 111 -5.39 -7.85 3.93
CA GLY A 111 -4.09 -8.26 4.43
C GLY A 111 -3.97 -9.78 4.60
N GLY A 112 -5.06 -10.46 5.01
CA GLY A 112 -5.16 -11.92 4.99
C GLY A 112 -5.05 -12.50 3.57
N TYR A 113 -5.76 -11.91 2.60
CA TYR A 113 -5.67 -12.30 1.19
C TYR A 113 -4.24 -12.18 0.65
N TRP A 114 -3.60 -11.01 0.84
CA TRP A 114 -2.24 -10.77 0.33
C TRP A 114 -1.19 -11.60 1.07
N GLY A 115 -1.39 -11.88 2.35
CA GLY A 115 -0.61 -12.87 3.12
C GLY A 115 -0.62 -14.25 2.48
N ALA A 116 -1.82 -14.77 2.19
CA ALA A 116 -1.98 -16.08 1.57
C ALA A 116 -1.48 -16.09 0.12
N PHE A 117 -1.72 -15.02 -0.66
CA PHE A 117 -1.19 -14.86 -2.01
C PHE A 117 0.34 -14.87 -2.01
N HIS A 118 0.96 -14.14 -1.10
CA HIS A 118 2.41 -14.10 -0.97
C HIS A 118 2.98 -15.49 -0.69
N ALA A 119 2.41 -16.21 0.28
CA ALA A 119 2.83 -17.58 0.61
C ALA A 119 2.75 -18.54 -0.58
N ALA A 120 1.74 -18.38 -1.45
CA ALA A 120 1.54 -19.24 -2.60
C ALA A 120 2.36 -18.85 -3.85
N TRP A 121 2.57 -17.54 -4.11
CA TRP A 121 3.07 -17.05 -5.41
C TRP A 121 4.27 -16.11 -5.38
N GLU A 122 4.54 -15.45 -4.24
CA GLU A 122 5.61 -14.45 -4.13
C GLU A 122 6.73 -14.86 -3.18
N LEU A 123 6.54 -15.95 -2.43
CA LEU A 123 7.47 -16.41 -1.42
C LEU A 123 8.87 -16.62 -2.02
N CYS A 124 9.85 -15.92 -1.46
CA CYS A 124 11.25 -16.21 -1.76
C CYS A 124 11.75 -17.36 -0.89
N PRO A 125 12.67 -18.19 -1.41
CA PRO A 125 13.42 -19.12 -0.58
C PRO A 125 14.09 -18.37 0.58
N GLU A 126 13.98 -18.96 1.77
CA GLU A 126 14.60 -18.44 2.98
C GLU A 126 16.12 -18.43 2.81
N ARG A 127 16.73 -17.27 3.04
CA ARG A 127 18.19 -17.10 3.01
C ARG A 127 18.60 -15.92 3.85
N ARG A 128 19.86 -15.91 4.27
CA ARG A 128 20.51 -14.73 4.84
C ARG A 128 20.96 -13.81 3.70
N VAL A 129 21.09 -12.52 3.99
CA VAL A 129 21.50 -11.48 3.05
C VAL A 129 22.92 -11.70 2.53
N LYS A 130 23.81 -12.29 3.33
CA LYS A 130 25.17 -12.67 2.91
C LYS A 130 25.15 -13.68 1.76
N ASP A 131 24.10 -14.49 1.68
CA ASP A 131 23.91 -15.54 0.67
C ASP A 131 23.09 -15.03 -0.53
N SER A 132 22.60 -13.79 -0.49
CA SER A 132 21.87 -13.17 -1.61
C SER A 132 22.79 -12.95 -2.81
N PRO A 133 22.33 -13.21 -4.05
CA PRO A 133 23.05 -12.82 -5.26
C PRO A 133 23.15 -11.29 -5.40
N TYR A 134 22.34 -10.55 -4.65
CA TYR A 134 22.35 -9.08 -4.63
C TYR A 134 23.12 -8.51 -3.44
N ASN A 135 23.83 -9.35 -2.66
CA ASN A 135 24.66 -8.85 -1.59
C ASN A 135 25.67 -7.82 -2.13
N PHE A 136 25.79 -6.68 -1.44
CA PHE A 136 26.60 -5.55 -1.91
C PHE A 136 28.05 -5.93 -2.23
N SER A 137 28.67 -6.82 -1.45
CA SER A 137 30.04 -7.31 -1.67
C SER A 137 30.21 -8.24 -2.88
N LYS A 138 29.10 -8.77 -3.42
CA LYS A 138 29.06 -9.70 -4.57
C LYS A 138 28.59 -9.03 -5.86
N LEU A 139 28.18 -7.77 -5.81
CA LEU A 139 27.68 -7.05 -6.97
C LEU A 139 28.79 -6.81 -7.99
N ASP A 140 28.49 -7.04 -9.26
CA ASP A 140 29.39 -6.64 -10.35
C ASP A 140 29.49 -5.11 -10.47
N ILE A 141 30.47 -4.63 -11.24
CA ILE A 141 30.75 -3.20 -11.42
C ILE A 141 29.51 -2.45 -11.95
N ARG A 142 28.69 -3.10 -12.78
CA ARG A 142 27.51 -2.48 -13.39
C ARG A 142 26.40 -2.31 -12.35
N ALA A 143 26.09 -3.33 -11.58
CA ALA A 143 25.11 -3.29 -10.50
C ALA A 143 25.51 -2.29 -9.41
N LEU A 144 26.79 -2.25 -9.02
CA LEU A 144 27.33 -1.23 -8.13
C LEU A 144 27.15 0.18 -8.70
N GLY A 145 27.37 0.35 -10.00
CA GLY A 145 27.12 1.62 -10.70
C GLY A 145 25.68 2.11 -10.55
N TYR A 146 24.69 1.22 -10.64
CA TYR A 146 23.29 1.59 -10.42
C TYR A 146 23.01 2.00 -8.98
N VAL A 147 23.56 1.30 -7.99
CA VAL A 147 23.37 1.65 -6.58
C VAL A 147 23.98 3.01 -6.28
N ARG A 148 25.24 3.24 -6.69
CA ARG A 148 25.92 4.53 -6.52
C ARG A 148 25.16 5.68 -7.18
N LYS A 149 24.68 5.47 -8.41
CA LYS A 149 23.86 6.44 -9.11
C LYS A 149 22.59 6.77 -8.32
N TRP A 150 21.90 5.76 -7.79
CA TRP A 150 20.67 5.99 -7.01
C TRP A 150 20.90 6.87 -5.78
N PHE A 151 21.98 6.61 -5.03
CA PHE A 151 22.36 7.42 -3.87
C PHE A 151 22.73 8.86 -4.27
N ASN A 152 23.48 9.02 -5.35
CA ASN A 152 23.81 10.34 -5.89
C ASN A 152 22.54 11.12 -6.33
N ASP A 153 21.63 10.45 -7.04
CA ASP A 153 20.35 11.04 -7.47
C ASP A 153 19.46 11.40 -6.27
N ALA A 154 19.56 10.66 -5.17
CA ALA A 154 18.88 10.97 -3.91
C ALA A 154 19.51 12.14 -3.14
N GLY A 155 20.73 12.58 -3.52
CA GLY A 155 21.49 13.58 -2.79
C GLY A 155 22.03 13.06 -1.45
N LEU A 156 22.31 11.75 -1.38
CA LEU A 156 22.80 11.05 -0.20
C LEU A 156 24.05 10.26 -0.59
N PRO A 157 25.26 10.79 -0.39
CA PRO A 157 26.46 10.07 -0.79
C PRO A 157 26.52 8.68 -0.13
N LEU A 158 26.75 7.65 -0.94
CA LEU A 158 26.79 6.26 -0.44
C LEU A 158 27.88 6.06 0.62
N SER A 159 29.01 6.76 0.49
CA SER A 159 30.08 6.77 1.49
C SER A 159 29.57 7.17 2.86
N ASP A 160 28.81 8.26 2.92
CA ASP A 160 28.36 8.88 4.17
C ASP A 160 27.32 7.99 4.83
N MET A 161 26.42 7.39 4.02
CA MET A 161 25.44 6.42 4.50
C MET A 161 26.12 5.14 5.01
N CYS A 162 27.11 4.59 4.30
CA CYS A 162 27.87 3.43 4.79
C CYS A 162 28.59 3.76 6.09
N GLN A 163 29.28 4.90 6.15
CA GLN A 163 30.00 5.35 7.33
C GLN A 163 29.06 5.51 8.52
N MET A 164 27.87 6.07 8.33
CA MET A 164 26.86 6.18 9.39
C MET A 164 26.50 4.82 10.01
N PHE A 165 26.30 3.78 9.19
CA PHE A 165 25.95 2.44 9.69
C PHE A 165 27.16 1.63 10.18
N GLU A 166 28.36 1.94 9.71
CA GLU A 166 29.60 1.32 10.16
C GLU A 166 30.10 1.91 11.48
N ASP A 167 30.08 3.24 11.62
CA ASP A 167 30.72 3.95 12.74
C ASP A 167 29.78 4.18 13.92
N LEU A 168 28.48 4.38 13.68
CA LEU A 168 27.54 4.67 14.77
C LEU A 168 27.06 3.39 15.46
N PRO A 169 27.03 3.35 16.80
CA PRO A 169 26.34 2.32 17.54
C PRO A 169 24.86 2.26 17.15
N SER A 170 24.27 1.06 17.19
CA SER A 170 22.86 0.85 16.84
C SER A 170 21.93 1.68 17.72
N GLU A 171 22.30 1.91 18.97
CA GLU A 171 21.55 2.69 19.95
C GLU A 171 21.50 4.16 19.55
N VAL A 172 22.61 4.72 19.03
CA VAL A 172 22.67 6.12 18.57
C VAL A 172 21.77 6.32 17.35
N ILE A 173 21.82 5.39 16.41
CA ILE A 173 20.91 5.41 15.25
C ILE A 173 19.46 5.28 15.74
N GLN A 174 19.20 4.35 16.65
CA GLN A 174 17.86 4.16 17.22
C GLN A 174 17.37 5.42 17.91
N GLU A 175 18.09 6.00 18.87
CA GLU A 175 17.74 7.22 19.59
C GLU A 175 17.41 8.37 18.63
N ARG A 176 18.27 8.56 17.61
CA ARG A 176 18.06 9.57 16.55
C ARG A 176 16.75 9.38 15.79
N TYR A 177 16.24 8.14 15.74
CA TYR A 177 15.02 7.77 15.03
C TYR A 177 13.94 7.13 15.96
N GLN A 178 14.06 7.24 17.28
CA GLN A 178 13.32 6.41 18.27
C GLN A 178 11.86 6.81 18.40
N TYR A 179 11.56 8.10 18.20
CA TYR A 179 10.21 8.63 18.13
C TYR A 179 9.35 8.01 17.02
N LEU A 180 9.96 7.22 16.13
CA LEU A 180 9.31 6.55 14.99
C LEU A 180 8.96 5.09 15.29
N PHE A 181 9.41 4.55 16.42
CA PHE A 181 9.18 3.18 16.87
C PHE A 181 8.42 3.21 18.20
N ASP A 182 7.09 3.20 18.15
CA ASP A 182 6.28 2.88 19.33
C ASP A 182 6.31 1.35 19.56
N THR A 183 7.53 0.82 19.75
CA THR A 183 7.78 -0.59 20.03
C THR A 183 7.87 -0.78 21.54
N LYS A 184 6.84 -0.34 22.28
CA LYS A 184 6.73 -0.64 23.71
C LYS A 184 6.86 -2.15 23.90
N GLY A 185 7.97 -2.59 24.50
CA GLY A 185 8.19 -3.98 24.91
C GLY A 185 8.99 -4.89 23.96
N ARG A 186 9.54 -4.40 22.84
CA ARG A 186 10.42 -5.25 21.99
C ARG A 186 11.83 -5.32 22.59
N LYS A 187 12.24 -6.52 23.01
CA LYS A 187 13.52 -6.77 23.70
C LYS A 187 14.74 -6.91 22.77
N ASN A 188 14.55 -6.96 21.46
CA ASN A 188 15.65 -7.17 20.53
C ASN A 188 16.07 -5.83 19.94
N GLU A 189 17.26 -5.36 20.33
CA GLU A 189 17.91 -4.21 19.70
C GLU A 189 18.10 -4.50 18.20
N PRO A 190 17.62 -3.63 17.29
CA PRO A 190 17.84 -3.81 15.87
C PRO A 190 19.33 -3.74 15.54
N ASP A 191 19.83 -4.80 14.87
CA ASP A 191 21.17 -4.83 14.27
C ASP A 191 21.17 -3.94 13.02
N THR A 192 21.54 -2.68 13.21
CA THR A 192 21.48 -1.64 12.16
C THR A 192 22.40 -1.96 10.99
N ARG A 193 23.57 -2.57 11.23
CA ARG A 193 24.51 -3.04 10.19
C ARG A 193 23.90 -4.16 9.34
N ARG A 194 23.25 -5.12 9.99
CA ARG A 194 22.51 -6.18 9.31
C ARG A 194 21.36 -5.61 8.47
N TYR A 195 20.59 -4.67 9.02
CA TYR A 195 19.47 -4.04 8.30
C TYR A 195 19.96 -3.21 7.11
N TRP A 196 21.09 -2.52 7.25
CA TRP A 196 21.74 -1.82 6.16
C TRP A 196 22.17 -2.76 5.03
N SER A 197 22.74 -3.92 5.37
CA SER A 197 23.09 -4.95 4.39
C SER A 197 21.85 -5.47 3.64
N ILE A 198 20.74 -5.71 4.34
CA ILE A 198 19.45 -6.11 3.75
C ILE A 198 18.93 -5.01 2.82
N PHE A 199 19.01 -3.75 3.23
CA PHE A 199 18.61 -2.61 2.43
C PHE A 199 19.38 -2.53 1.11
N LEU A 200 20.70 -2.57 1.17
CA LEU A 200 21.55 -2.51 -0.02
C LEU A 200 21.25 -3.67 -0.98
N ALA A 201 21.03 -4.88 -0.45
CA ALA A 201 20.66 -6.02 -1.28
C ALA A 201 19.28 -5.86 -1.95
N GLY A 202 18.28 -5.38 -1.21
CA GLY A 202 16.94 -5.11 -1.75
C GLY A 202 16.94 -4.01 -2.80
N LEU A 203 17.70 -2.94 -2.55
CA LEU A 203 17.89 -1.84 -3.49
C LEU A 203 18.60 -2.31 -4.77
N ALA A 204 19.68 -3.08 -4.64
CA ALA A 204 20.41 -3.64 -5.78
C ALA A 204 19.53 -4.56 -6.62
N ARG A 205 18.76 -5.44 -5.98
CA ARG A 205 17.76 -6.31 -6.65
C ARG A 205 16.76 -5.50 -7.48
N CYS A 206 16.27 -4.39 -6.93
CA CYS A 206 15.35 -3.49 -7.63
C CYS A 206 15.99 -2.86 -8.88
N LEU A 207 17.17 -2.25 -8.70
CA LEU A 207 17.91 -1.56 -9.76
C LEU A 207 18.32 -2.49 -10.90
N VAL A 208 18.83 -3.68 -10.59
CA VAL A 208 19.25 -4.65 -11.60
C VAL A 208 18.05 -5.12 -12.43
N ARG A 209 16.93 -5.48 -11.77
CA ARG A 209 15.73 -5.97 -12.46
C ARG A 209 15.12 -4.93 -13.41
N GLU A 210 15.08 -3.67 -13.00
CA GLU A 210 14.65 -2.56 -13.86
C GLU A 210 15.57 -2.37 -15.06
N SER A 211 16.89 -2.39 -14.84
CA SER A 211 17.86 -2.16 -15.92
C SER A 211 17.82 -3.21 -17.02
N LEU A 212 17.37 -4.42 -16.68
CA LEU A 212 17.23 -5.53 -17.63
C LEU A 212 15.91 -5.48 -18.40
N ASN A 213 15.07 -4.44 -18.20
CA ASN A 213 13.71 -4.35 -18.74
C ASN A 213 12.89 -5.64 -18.50
N MET A 214 13.20 -6.39 -17.45
CA MET A 214 12.41 -7.56 -17.03
C MET A 214 11.09 -7.14 -16.38
N SER A 215 10.67 -5.89 -16.60
CA SER A 215 9.36 -5.34 -16.30
C SER A 215 8.31 -5.87 -17.28
N GLY A 216 8.20 -7.20 -17.40
CA GLY A 216 6.86 -7.76 -17.50
C GLY A 216 6.18 -7.42 -16.20
N HIS A 217 5.60 -6.21 -16.11
CA HIS A 217 4.91 -5.75 -14.90
C HIS A 217 3.92 -6.84 -14.53
N LYS A 218 4.19 -7.55 -13.42
CA LYS A 218 3.22 -8.49 -12.89
C LYS A 218 1.97 -7.66 -12.64
N PRO A 219 0.79 -8.05 -13.14
CA PRO A 219 -0.44 -7.30 -12.91
C PRO A 219 -0.75 -7.10 -11.41
N TYR A 220 -0.09 -7.87 -10.53
CA TYR A 220 -0.21 -7.90 -9.07
C TYR A 220 0.73 -6.93 -8.34
N GLU A 221 1.67 -6.31 -9.05
CA GLU A 221 2.55 -5.26 -8.53
C GLU A 221 1.87 -3.86 -8.56
N ARG A 222 0.55 -3.83 -8.78
CA ARG A 222 -0.30 -2.62 -8.80
C ARG A 222 -0.31 -1.90 -7.45
N GLN A 223 -0.33 -0.57 -7.50
CA GLN A 223 -0.21 0.27 -6.30
C GLN A 223 -1.42 0.20 -5.38
N GLU A 224 -2.59 -0.15 -5.92
CA GLU A 224 -3.85 -0.23 -5.20
C GLU A 224 -3.73 -1.15 -3.97
N ARG A 225 -3.00 -2.27 -4.13
CA ARG A 225 -2.63 -3.21 -3.04
C ARG A 225 -1.96 -2.50 -1.86
N PHE A 226 -1.10 -1.52 -2.13
CA PHE A 226 -0.34 -0.80 -1.10
C PHE A 226 -1.12 0.40 -0.54
N ARG A 227 -1.84 1.11 -1.42
CA ARG A 227 -2.53 2.36 -1.08
C ARG A 227 -3.60 2.18 -0.01
N VAL A 228 -4.28 1.03 0.01
CA VAL A 228 -5.29 0.73 1.04
C VAL A 228 -4.71 0.76 2.46
N PHE A 229 -3.43 0.46 2.60
CA PHE A 229 -2.74 0.44 3.88
C PHE A 229 -2.01 1.74 4.23
N VAL A 230 -1.95 2.72 3.32
CA VAL A 230 -1.25 4.00 3.57
C VAL A 230 -1.87 4.78 4.73
N PRO A 231 -3.21 4.96 4.82
CA PRO A 231 -3.82 5.64 5.97
C PRO A 231 -3.47 4.93 7.29
N ILE A 232 -3.49 3.60 7.28
CA ILE A 232 -3.18 2.75 8.43
C ILE A 232 -1.73 2.94 8.86
N ALA A 233 -0.81 2.91 7.90
CA ALA A 233 0.60 3.13 8.15
C ALA A 233 0.90 4.53 8.70
N ARG A 234 0.05 5.54 8.43
CA ARG A 234 0.18 6.90 8.99
C ARG A 234 -0.27 7.01 10.43
N GLU A 235 -1.35 6.34 10.81
CA GLU A 235 -2.03 6.57 12.08
C GLU A 235 -1.41 5.78 13.24
N ARG A 236 -1.27 4.44 13.13
CA ARG A 236 -0.79 3.58 14.22
C ARG A 236 -0.05 2.35 13.72
N LEU A 237 1.13 2.08 14.30
CA LEU A 237 1.90 0.87 13.98
C LEU A 237 1.16 -0.41 14.38
N SER A 238 0.36 -0.42 15.45
CA SER A 238 -0.42 -1.59 15.85
C SER A 238 -1.44 -2.03 14.80
N TRP A 239 -1.91 -1.11 13.97
CA TRP A 239 -2.82 -1.46 12.88
C TRP A 239 -2.10 -2.09 11.69
N LEU A 240 -0.76 -2.02 11.64
CA LEU A 240 0.02 -2.75 10.65
C LEU A 240 -0.05 -4.27 10.86
N GLU A 241 -0.57 -4.74 11.99
CA GLU A 241 -0.87 -6.16 12.20
C GLU A 241 -1.80 -6.74 11.12
N CYS A 242 -2.59 -5.92 10.42
CA CYS A 242 -3.39 -6.40 9.30
C CYS A 242 -2.54 -6.84 8.09
N ILE A 243 -1.34 -6.29 7.88
CA ILE A 243 -0.52 -6.57 6.69
C ILE A 243 0.30 -7.85 6.90
N LYS A 244 -0.15 -8.97 6.34
CA LYS A 244 0.49 -10.28 6.61
C LYS A 244 1.61 -10.67 5.63
N ASP A 245 2.06 -9.76 4.77
CA ASP A 245 3.13 -10.04 3.81
C ASP A 245 4.14 -8.89 3.66
N PRO A 246 5.42 -9.23 3.37
CA PRO A 246 6.51 -8.27 3.32
C PRO A 246 6.39 -7.30 2.13
N VAL A 247 5.88 -7.76 0.99
CA VAL A 247 5.83 -6.96 -0.25
C VAL A 247 4.81 -5.82 -0.12
N THR A 248 3.62 -6.12 0.40
CA THR A 248 2.57 -5.14 0.69
C THR A 248 3.05 -4.13 1.72
N PHE A 249 3.67 -4.62 2.79
CA PHE A 249 4.18 -3.76 3.85
C PHE A 249 5.22 -2.77 3.30
N GLY A 250 6.23 -3.27 2.59
CA GLY A 250 7.25 -2.43 1.97
C GLY A 250 6.67 -1.39 1.00
N GLY A 251 5.68 -1.79 0.20
CA GLY A 251 4.98 -0.89 -0.71
C GLY A 251 4.15 0.19 0.01
N ALA A 252 3.46 -0.16 1.09
CA ALA A 252 2.68 0.79 1.90
C ALA A 252 3.61 1.83 2.56
N MET A 253 4.75 1.38 3.08
CA MET A 253 5.78 2.25 3.67
C MET A 253 6.36 3.23 2.65
N ALA A 254 6.62 2.76 1.42
CA ALA A 254 7.05 3.60 0.31
C ALA A 254 6.07 4.76 0.03
N LEU A 255 4.77 4.47 0.11
CA LEU A 255 3.70 5.42 -0.22
C LEU A 255 3.25 6.30 0.95
N LYS A 256 3.71 6.03 2.18
CA LYS A 256 3.30 6.77 3.39
C LYS A 256 3.58 8.28 3.25
N GLU A 257 4.77 8.65 2.78
CA GLU A 257 5.25 10.05 2.70
C GLU A 257 6.23 10.27 1.51
N PRO A 258 5.78 10.11 0.26
CA PRO A 258 6.69 10.21 -0.89
C PRO A 258 7.27 11.62 -1.10
N ALA A 259 6.58 12.65 -0.62
CA ALA A 259 7.05 14.03 -0.70
C ALA A 259 8.34 14.26 0.09
N THR A 260 8.52 13.60 1.24
CA THR A 260 9.73 13.70 2.07
C THR A 260 10.96 13.22 1.30
N PHE A 261 10.84 12.10 0.59
CA PHE A 261 11.94 11.56 -0.22
C PHE A 261 12.28 12.44 -1.44
N HIS A 262 11.28 12.98 -2.13
CA HIS A 262 11.51 13.69 -3.39
C HIS A 262 11.78 15.19 -3.24
N ASN A 263 11.17 15.83 -2.25
CA ASN A 263 11.20 17.28 -2.08
C ASN A 263 11.89 17.71 -0.77
N GLY A 264 12.15 16.77 0.15
CA GLY A 264 12.83 17.05 1.40
C GLY A 264 14.29 17.45 1.21
N SER A 265 14.87 18.04 2.26
CA SER A 265 16.31 18.27 2.36
C SER A 265 17.09 16.94 2.36
N PRO A 266 18.41 16.94 2.14
CA PRO A 266 19.21 15.72 2.30
C PRO A 266 18.98 15.03 3.65
N SER A 267 18.90 15.80 4.74
CA SER A 267 18.63 15.27 6.08
C SER A 267 17.24 14.60 6.18
N ASP A 268 16.21 15.19 5.57
CA ASP A 268 14.86 14.59 5.55
C ASP A 268 14.84 13.27 4.77
N ARG A 269 15.61 13.19 3.67
CA ARG A 269 15.71 11.98 2.84
C ARG A 269 16.48 10.87 3.54
N GLU A 270 17.57 11.21 4.22
CA GLU A 270 18.31 10.31 5.10
C GLU A 270 17.35 9.74 6.15
N ALA A 271 16.69 10.60 6.91
CA ALA A 271 15.75 10.19 7.94
C ALA A 271 14.62 9.32 7.37
N TYR A 272 14.09 9.67 6.21
CA TYR A 272 13.07 8.88 5.52
C TYR A 272 13.58 7.47 5.17
N ILE A 273 14.77 7.33 4.58
CA ILE A 273 15.32 6.02 4.21
C ILE A 273 15.59 5.19 5.46
N VAL A 274 16.30 5.76 6.44
CA VAL A 274 16.69 5.04 7.65
C VAL A 274 15.44 4.56 8.39
N ARG A 275 14.44 5.43 8.57
CA ARG A 275 13.16 5.09 9.21
C ARG A 275 12.46 3.94 8.49
N ASN A 276 12.27 4.04 7.17
CA ASN A 276 11.55 3.02 6.41
C ASN A 276 12.32 1.70 6.38
N MET A 277 13.64 1.74 6.25
CA MET A 277 14.50 0.56 6.31
C MET A 277 14.34 -0.16 7.66
N LEU A 278 14.53 0.56 8.76
CA LEU A 278 14.44 0.01 10.12
C LEU A 278 13.04 -0.57 10.38
N ALA A 279 11.98 0.13 9.96
CA ALA A 279 10.61 -0.32 10.10
C ALA A 279 10.32 -1.59 9.29
N ILE A 280 10.72 -1.63 8.03
CA ILE A 280 10.55 -2.80 7.16
C ILE A 280 11.32 -4.00 7.71
N CYS A 281 12.59 -3.84 8.04
CA CYS A 281 13.41 -4.96 8.52
C CYS A 281 12.91 -5.46 9.88
N SER A 282 12.60 -4.56 10.82
CA SER A 282 12.07 -4.96 12.13
C SER A 282 10.75 -5.70 11.97
N TYR A 283 9.81 -5.16 11.19
CA TYR A 283 8.50 -5.77 10.99
C TYR A 283 8.59 -7.15 10.35
N VAL A 284 9.32 -7.27 9.24
CA VAL A 284 9.42 -8.56 8.52
C VAL A 284 10.15 -9.62 9.36
N LEU A 285 11.24 -9.25 10.04
CA LEU A 285 12.04 -10.21 10.79
C LEU A 285 11.43 -10.56 12.17
N THR A 286 10.74 -9.61 12.81
CA THR A 286 10.25 -9.77 14.19
C THR A 286 8.76 -10.04 14.25
N ASP A 287 7.94 -9.29 13.50
CA ASP A 287 6.48 -9.42 13.57
C ASP A 287 5.94 -10.50 12.63
N LEU A 288 6.47 -10.56 11.41
CA LEU A 288 6.13 -11.62 10.47
C LEU A 288 6.98 -12.90 10.66
N CYS A 289 8.04 -12.83 11.47
CA CYS A 289 8.98 -13.93 11.71
C CYS A 289 9.54 -14.54 10.41
N MET A 290 9.80 -13.71 9.40
CA MET A 290 10.28 -14.17 8.09
C MET A 290 11.80 -14.02 7.94
N ALA A 291 12.37 -14.71 6.95
CA ALA A 291 13.79 -14.62 6.62
C ALA A 291 14.21 -13.25 6.04
N GLU A 292 15.52 -12.99 6.01
CA GLU A 292 16.09 -11.76 5.46
C GLU A 292 15.81 -11.57 3.97
N SER A 293 15.62 -12.66 3.22
CA SER A 293 15.16 -12.59 1.82
C SER A 293 13.77 -11.97 1.65
N SER A 294 12.89 -12.16 2.63
CA SER A 294 11.57 -11.51 2.65
C SER A 294 11.72 -10.02 2.93
N ALA A 295 12.63 -9.63 3.82
CA ALA A 295 12.92 -8.22 4.10
C ALA A 295 13.58 -7.53 2.88
N GLU A 296 14.51 -8.20 2.20
CA GLU A 296 15.07 -7.78 0.90
C GLU A 296 13.95 -7.55 -0.13
N GLN A 297 12.96 -8.42 -0.18
CA GLN A 297 11.76 -8.32 -1.01
C GLN A 297 10.87 -7.12 -0.65
N ALA A 298 10.71 -6.82 0.63
CA ALA A 298 9.98 -5.65 1.08
C ALA A 298 10.67 -4.35 0.67
N ILE A 299 12.01 -4.28 0.81
CA ILE A 299 12.81 -3.12 0.40
C ILE A 299 12.73 -2.88 -1.12
N TYR A 300 12.66 -3.94 -1.93
CA TYR A 300 12.43 -3.81 -3.37
C TYR A 300 11.19 -2.94 -3.70
N SER A 301 10.14 -2.99 -2.87
CA SER A 301 8.93 -2.18 -3.05
C SER A 301 9.10 -0.71 -2.65
N LEU A 302 10.17 -0.33 -1.94
CA LEU A 302 10.42 1.03 -1.45
C LEU A 302 10.67 2.04 -2.60
N ARG A 303 11.21 1.58 -3.73
CA ARG A 303 11.73 2.47 -4.78
C ARG A 303 10.69 2.90 -5.82
N LYS A 304 9.44 2.41 -5.80
CA LYS A 304 8.51 2.56 -6.93
C LYS A 304 8.36 4.05 -7.38
N PRO A 305 8.93 4.44 -8.53
CA PRO A 305 9.07 5.84 -8.98
C PRO A 305 7.75 6.55 -9.30
N GLU A 306 6.65 5.80 -9.36
CA GLU A 306 5.34 6.31 -9.68
C GLU A 306 4.75 7.21 -8.58
N ALA A 307 5.36 7.22 -7.38
CA ALA A 307 5.05 8.22 -6.36
C ALA A 307 5.29 9.66 -6.86
N ARG A 308 6.30 9.89 -7.71
CA ARG A 308 6.55 11.19 -8.36
C ARG A 308 5.46 11.54 -9.38
N ARG A 309 5.05 10.59 -10.22
CA ARG A 309 3.92 10.78 -11.16
C ARG A 309 2.63 11.08 -10.39
N TRP A 310 2.43 10.44 -9.25
CA TRP A 310 1.26 10.66 -8.40
C TRP A 310 1.29 12.01 -7.68
N MET A 311 2.42 12.46 -7.13
CA MET A 311 2.49 13.82 -6.56
C MET A 311 2.15 14.88 -7.60
N LEU A 312 2.61 14.70 -8.84
CA LEU A 312 2.27 15.58 -9.96
C LEU A 312 0.77 15.47 -10.33
N ALA A 313 0.20 14.26 -10.37
CA ALA A 313 -1.22 14.05 -10.67
C ALA A 313 -2.16 14.53 -9.55
N SER A 314 -1.80 14.34 -8.28
CA SER A 314 -2.56 14.80 -7.12
C SER A 314 -2.48 16.33 -6.95
N SER A 315 -1.33 16.94 -7.26
CA SER A 315 -1.21 18.39 -7.34
C SER A 315 -2.05 18.97 -8.48
N ALA A 316 -2.03 18.32 -9.66
CA ALA A 316 -2.88 18.69 -10.79
C ALA A 316 -4.38 18.54 -10.48
N ASN A 317 -4.79 17.43 -9.86
CA ASN A 317 -6.18 17.18 -9.48
C ASN A 317 -6.66 18.10 -8.34
N GLY A 318 -5.78 18.44 -7.39
CA GLY A 318 -6.05 19.44 -6.36
C GLY A 318 -6.33 20.83 -6.95
N ASN A 319 -5.55 21.22 -7.97
CA ASN A 319 -5.75 22.49 -8.68
C ASN A 319 -7.03 22.48 -9.55
N CYS A 320 -7.35 21.37 -10.23
CA CYS A 320 -8.59 21.25 -11.00
C CYS A 320 -9.85 21.28 -10.09
N ARG A 321 -9.80 20.66 -8.91
CA ARG A 321 -10.91 20.69 -7.94
C ARG A 321 -11.05 22.07 -7.27
N ALA A 322 -9.95 22.78 -7.03
CA ALA A 322 -9.99 24.17 -6.56
C ALA A 322 -10.55 25.13 -7.61
N ALA A 323 -10.25 24.90 -8.90
CA ALA A 323 -10.82 25.65 -10.01
C ALA A 323 -12.34 25.40 -10.17
N ALA A 324 -12.79 24.15 -10.06
CA ALA A 324 -14.21 23.79 -10.09
C ALA A 324 -15.01 24.37 -8.91
N ARG A 325 -14.38 24.61 -7.75
CA ARG A 325 -14.98 25.33 -6.61
C ARG A 325 -15.17 26.83 -6.86
N LYS A 326 -14.33 27.45 -7.69
CA LYS A 326 -14.43 28.89 -8.04
C LYS A 326 -15.48 29.17 -9.11
N THR A 327 -15.95 28.16 -9.85
CA THR A 327 -16.97 28.29 -10.90
C THR A 327 -18.36 27.87 -10.42
N ARG A 328 -18.76 28.23 -9.18
CA ARG A 328 -20.19 28.23 -8.83
C ARG A 328 -20.85 29.46 -9.50
N PRO A 329 -21.88 29.29 -10.34
CA PRO A 329 -22.60 30.43 -10.87
C PRO A 329 -23.37 31.09 -9.73
N VAL A 330 -23.04 32.35 -9.46
CA VAL A 330 -23.91 33.26 -8.72
C VAL A 330 -25.09 33.57 -9.65
N GLY A 331 -26.22 32.89 -9.44
CA GLY A 331 -27.44 33.22 -10.18
C GLY A 331 -28.39 32.05 -10.38
N ALA A 332 -29.13 31.68 -9.32
CA ALA A 332 -30.45 31.09 -9.49
C ALA A 332 -31.40 31.83 -8.54
N ARG A 333 -31.94 32.94 -9.04
CA ARG A 333 -33.10 33.60 -8.43
C ARG A 333 -34.35 32.79 -8.77
N ALA A 334 -35.17 32.60 -7.74
CA ALA A 334 -36.62 32.49 -7.73
C ALA A 334 -37.31 31.76 -8.91
N PHE A 335 -37.83 30.56 -8.61
CA PHE A 335 -39.10 30.12 -9.17
C PHE A 335 -40.07 29.97 -8.00
N ASP A 336 -40.87 31.01 -7.80
CA ASP A 336 -42.13 30.96 -7.06
C ASP A 336 -43.28 31.01 -8.07
N SER A 337 -44.29 30.19 -7.78
CA SER A 337 -45.72 30.31 -8.12
C SER A 337 -46.28 29.86 -9.49
N CYS A 338 -47.37 29.08 -9.33
CA CYS A 338 -48.54 28.88 -10.22
C CYS A 338 -48.40 27.92 -11.42
N PHE A 339 -48.67 26.62 -11.21
CA PHE A 339 -49.98 25.96 -11.38
C PHE A 339 -49.91 24.50 -10.93
#